data_AF-A0A1Q7VTJ1-F1
#
_entry.id   AF-A0A1Q7VTJ1-F1
#
_cell.length_a   1.000
_cell.length_b   1.000
_cell.length_c   1.000
_cell.angle_alpha   90.00
_cell.angle_beta   90.00
_cell.angle_gamma   90.00
#
_symmetry.space_group_name_H-M   'P 1'
#
loop_
_entity.id
_entity.type
_entity.pdbx_description
1 polymer ?
#
loop_
_entity_poly.entity_id
_entity_poly.type
_entity_poly.pdbx_seq_one_letter_code
_entity_poly.pdbx_strand_id
1 'polypeptide(L)'
;MSEIVSILDRVHRGELVLPPDVLTRQVLYPTNGSASNDAQRLARFLTPRECEVLAALVSGRDTTRLAHDLGITANTARCHIQAVLMKLGAHSRLEAATTAVRYGMVDPQTGKWLLPVL
;
A
#
# COMPACT_ATOMS: atom_id res chain seq x y z
N MET A 1 2.98 35.72 -2.18
CA MET A 1 4.25 35.17 -2.71
C MET A 1 4.69 34.02 -1.79
N SER A 2 4.20 32.79 -2.02
CA SER A 2 4.74 31.53 -1.43
C SER A 2 3.96 30.24 -1.81
N GLU A 3 3.01 30.28 -2.74
CA GLU A 3 2.12 29.14 -3.03
C GLU A 3 2.80 28.00 -3.84
N ILE A 4 3.79 28.34 -4.66
CA ILE A 4 4.49 27.40 -5.57
C ILE A 4 5.51 26.50 -4.83
N VAL A 5 6.06 26.94 -3.69
CA VAL A 5 7.08 26.18 -2.95
C VAL A 5 6.47 25.05 -2.10
N SER A 6 5.25 25.20 -1.57
CA SER A 6 4.57 24.10 -0.84
C SER A 6 4.20 22.94 -1.78
N ILE A 7 3.86 23.23 -3.03
CA ILE A 7 3.45 22.23 -4.02
C ILE A 7 4.65 21.37 -4.45
N LEU A 8 5.85 21.96 -4.57
CA LEU A 8 7.07 21.21 -4.84
C LEU A 8 7.47 20.30 -3.67
N ASP A 9 7.23 20.70 -2.41
CA ASP A 9 7.45 19.88 -1.22
C ASP A 9 6.42 18.72 -1.10
N ARG A 10 5.23 18.86 -1.71
CA ARG A 10 4.21 17.79 -1.82
C ARG A 10 4.56 16.73 -2.87
N VAL A 11 5.07 17.13 -4.03
CA VAL A 11 5.51 16.19 -5.08
C VAL A 11 6.84 15.53 -4.71
N HIS A 12 7.74 16.21 -4.01
CA HIS A 12 8.98 15.61 -3.49
C HIS A 12 8.72 14.55 -2.40
N ARG A 13 7.54 14.57 -1.75
CA ARG A 13 7.02 13.53 -0.84
C ARG A 13 6.10 12.50 -1.50
N GLY A 14 5.87 12.59 -2.81
CA GLY A 14 5.14 11.59 -3.58
C GLY A 14 3.64 11.82 -3.79
N GLU A 15 3.13 13.07 -3.69
CA GLU A 15 1.72 13.36 -3.99
C GLU A 15 1.49 13.82 -5.44
N LEU A 16 0.52 13.20 -6.13
CA LEU A 16 0.09 13.53 -7.49
C LEU A 16 -0.95 14.67 -7.48
N VAL A 17 -0.86 15.63 -8.42
CA VAL A 17 -1.86 16.70 -8.62
C VAL A 17 -2.59 16.47 -9.94
N LEU A 18 -3.92 16.36 -9.91
CA LEU A 18 -4.76 16.04 -11.07
C LEU A 18 -5.80 17.14 -11.30
N PRO A 19 -5.95 17.64 -12.54
CA PRO A 19 -6.97 18.64 -12.87
C PRO A 19 -8.40 18.05 -12.81
N PRO A 20 -9.40 18.88 -12.48
CA PRO A 20 -10.74 18.44 -12.05
C PRO A 20 -11.58 17.76 -13.15
N ASP A 21 -11.20 17.90 -14.42
CA ASP A 21 -11.97 17.44 -15.58
C ASP A 21 -11.67 15.98 -16.00
N VAL A 22 -10.71 15.32 -15.35
CA VAL A 22 -10.35 13.92 -15.65
C VAL A 22 -11.03 12.92 -14.67
N LEU A 23 -11.88 13.41 -13.76
CA LEU A 23 -12.28 12.74 -12.52
C LEU A 23 -13.17 11.47 -12.63
N THR A 24 -13.69 11.06 -13.79
CA THR A 24 -14.79 10.08 -13.79
C THR A 24 -14.43 8.61 -13.99
N ARG A 25 -13.19 8.24 -14.33
CA ARG A 25 -12.84 6.79 -14.34
C ARG A 25 -11.36 6.43 -14.40
N GLN A 26 -10.52 7.34 -14.89
CA GLN A 26 -9.15 7.00 -15.30
C GLN A 26 -8.07 7.57 -14.36
N VAL A 27 -8.49 8.29 -13.32
CA VAL A 27 -7.63 9.05 -12.41
C VAL A 27 -7.33 8.35 -11.10
N LEU A 28 -8.16 7.38 -10.68
CA LEU A 28 -7.91 6.70 -9.40
C LEU A 28 -6.78 5.67 -9.46
N TYR A 29 -6.37 5.21 -10.65
CA TYR A 29 -5.19 4.35 -10.82
C TYR A 29 -4.53 4.66 -12.18
N PRO A 30 -3.35 5.30 -12.22
CA PRO A 30 -2.57 5.38 -13.44
C PRO A 30 -2.00 3.98 -13.71
N THR A 31 -2.79 3.11 -14.32
CA THR A 31 -2.30 1.82 -14.80
C THR A 31 -1.52 2.08 -16.08
N ASN A 32 -0.27 2.54 -15.96
CA ASN A 32 0.74 2.10 -16.91
C ASN A 32 0.67 0.57 -16.88
N GLY A 33 0.28 -0.11 -17.97
CA GLY A 33 0.02 -1.56 -17.97
C GLY A 33 1.16 -2.40 -17.36
N SER A 34 2.39 -1.87 -17.38
CA SER A 34 3.54 -2.44 -16.66
C SER A 34 3.36 -2.45 -15.13
N ALA A 35 2.94 -1.34 -14.52
CA ALA A 35 2.79 -1.22 -13.07
C ALA A 35 1.68 -2.10 -12.51
N SER A 36 0.56 -2.26 -13.24
CA SER A 36 -0.49 -3.22 -12.86
C SER A 36 -0.02 -4.66 -12.97
N ASN A 37 0.78 -5.00 -13.98
CA ASN A 37 1.36 -6.33 -14.11
C ASN A 37 2.36 -6.61 -12.98
N ASP A 38 3.20 -5.65 -12.61
CA ASP A 38 4.16 -5.78 -11.52
C ASP A 38 3.45 -5.91 -10.16
N ALA A 39 2.40 -5.12 -9.93
CA ALA A 39 1.54 -5.22 -8.76
C ALA A 39 0.94 -6.62 -8.63
N GLN A 40 0.39 -7.13 -9.73
CA GLN A 40 -0.26 -8.42 -9.72
C GLN A 40 0.74 -9.56 -9.55
N ARG A 41 1.96 -9.45 -10.09
CA ARG A 41 3.06 -10.41 -9.85
C ARG A 41 3.49 -10.42 -8.39
N LEU A 42 3.75 -9.26 -7.80
CA LEU A 42 4.12 -9.13 -6.38
C LEU A 42 3.03 -9.70 -5.47
N ALA A 43 1.76 -9.41 -5.77
CA ALA A 43 0.61 -9.95 -5.05
C ALA A 43 0.56 -11.49 -5.07
N ARG A 44 1.02 -12.17 -6.14
CA ARG A 44 1.05 -13.65 -6.19
C ARG A 44 2.04 -14.29 -5.21
N PHE A 45 3.05 -13.54 -4.78
CA PHE A 45 4.04 -14.04 -3.82
C PHE A 45 3.57 -13.90 -2.37
N LEU A 46 2.53 -13.10 -2.15
CA LEU A 46 1.90 -12.93 -0.85
C LEU A 46 0.82 -14.00 -0.65
N THR A 47 0.82 -14.57 0.54
CA THR A 47 -0.27 -15.42 1.03
C THR A 47 -1.47 -14.56 1.42
N PRO A 48 -2.68 -15.14 1.52
CA PRO A 48 -3.87 -14.39 1.96
C PRO A 48 -3.64 -13.64 3.27
N ARG A 49 -2.94 -14.28 4.22
CA ARG A 49 -2.62 -13.70 5.51
C ARG A 49 -1.65 -12.52 5.42
N GLU A 50 -0.68 -12.59 4.51
CA GLU A 50 0.26 -11.49 4.28
C GLU A 50 -0.41 -10.31 3.58
N CYS A 51 -1.41 -10.56 2.71
CA CYS A 51 -2.25 -9.50 2.14
C CYS A 51 -3.03 -8.75 3.23
N GLU A 52 -3.65 -9.47 4.18
CA GLU A 52 -4.32 -8.86 5.34
C GLU A 52 -3.36 -8.00 6.18
N VAL A 53 -2.14 -8.50 6.41
CA VAL A 53 -1.10 -7.78 7.14
C VAL A 53 -0.70 -6.52 6.38
N LEU A 54 -0.44 -6.61 5.08
CA LEU A 54 -0.06 -5.46 4.26
C LEU A 54 -1.18 -4.40 4.23
N ALA A 55 -2.44 -4.83 4.13
CA ALA A 55 -3.61 -3.95 4.23
C ALA A 55 -3.71 -3.23 5.58
N ALA A 56 -3.45 -3.94 6.68
CA ALA A 56 -3.40 -3.35 8.01
C ALA A 56 -2.24 -2.35 8.18
N LEU A 57 -1.09 -2.60 7.55
CA LEU A 57 0.05 -1.67 7.52
C LEU A 57 -0.29 -0.38 6.76
N VAL A 58 -0.97 -0.49 5.60
CA VAL A 58 -1.47 0.68 4.85
C VAL A 58 -2.46 1.48 5.68
N SER A 59 -3.28 0.80 6.48
CA SER A 59 -4.23 1.43 7.42
C SER A 59 -3.56 2.04 8.67
N GLY A 60 -2.23 1.99 8.78
CA GLY A 60 -1.48 2.55 9.91
C GLY A 60 -1.64 1.78 11.22
N ARG A 61 -2.06 0.50 11.20
CA ARG A 61 -2.22 -0.29 12.43
C ARG A 61 -0.86 -0.66 13.02
N ASP A 62 -0.74 -0.52 14.33
CA ASP A 62 0.41 -1.04 15.07
C ASP A 62 0.37 -2.57 15.21
N THR A 63 1.48 -3.15 15.67
CA THR A 63 1.62 -4.60 15.81
C THR A 63 0.63 -5.23 16.79
N THR A 64 0.25 -4.52 17.85
CA THR A 64 -0.68 -5.02 18.87
C THR A 64 -2.10 -5.07 18.31
N ARG A 65 -2.53 -4.00 17.65
CA ARG A 65 -3.85 -3.93 17.02
C ARG A 65 -3.96 -4.92 15.87
N LEU A 66 -2.93 -5.00 15.03
CA LEU A 66 -2.84 -6.01 13.97
C LEU A 66 -2.96 -7.44 14.55
N ALA A 67 -2.24 -7.75 15.63
CA ALA A 67 -2.31 -9.06 16.26
C ALA A 67 -3.72 -9.37 16.78
N HIS A 68 -4.36 -8.40 17.42
CA HIS A 68 -5.74 -8.51 17.89
C HIS A 68 -6.73 -8.76 16.75
N ASP A 69 -6.68 -7.94 15.69
CA ASP A 69 -7.63 -8.03 14.57
C ASP A 69 -7.50 -9.34 13.79
N LEU A 70 -6.29 -9.91 13.79
CA LEU A 70 -5.95 -11.17 13.16
C LEU A 70 -6.14 -12.38 14.10
N GLY A 71 -6.39 -12.18 15.40
CA GLY A 71 -6.53 -13.28 16.38
C GLY A 71 -5.24 -14.07 16.61
N ILE A 72 -4.07 -13.41 16.56
CA ILE A 72 -2.75 -14.02 16.72
C ILE A 72 -1.94 -13.31 17.81
N THR A 73 -0.79 -13.88 18.18
CA THR A 73 0.12 -13.21 19.12
C THR A 73 0.86 -12.04 18.46
N ALA A 74 1.29 -11.07 19.26
CA ALA A 74 2.14 -9.97 18.78
C ALA A 74 3.47 -10.48 18.16
N ASN A 75 3.99 -11.61 18.64
CA ASN A 75 5.19 -12.21 18.05
C ASN A 75 4.91 -12.75 16.63
N THR A 76 3.83 -13.51 16.47
CA THR A 76 3.39 -14.03 15.16
C THR A 76 3.09 -12.89 14.18
N ALA A 77 2.47 -11.81 14.66
CA ALA A 77 2.26 -10.59 13.88
C ALA A 77 3.58 -9.99 13.36
N ARG A 78 4.62 -9.91 14.20
CA ARG A 78 5.96 -9.45 13.76
C ARG A 78 6.56 -10.38 12.70
N CYS A 79 6.41 -11.70 12.85
CA CYS A 79 6.87 -12.66 11.85
C CYS A 79 6.18 -12.44 10.50
N HIS A 80 4.85 -12.25 10.47
CA HIS A 80 4.16 -11.96 9.22
C HIS A 80 4.56 -10.61 8.63
N ILE A 81 4.75 -9.57 9.45
CA ILE A 81 5.25 -8.27 8.97
C ILE A 81 6.62 -8.46 8.31
N GLN A 82 7.55 -9.19 8.95
CA GLN A 82 8.88 -9.45 8.39
C GLN A 82 8.80 -10.24 7.07
N ALA A 83 7.93 -11.24 6.99
CA ALA A 83 7.70 -12.01 5.76
C ALA A 83 7.18 -11.11 4.62
N VAL A 84 6.22 -10.22 4.92
CA VAL A 84 5.73 -9.20 3.96
C VAL A 84 6.86 -8.30 3.48
N LEU A 85 7.65 -7.73 4.41
CA LEU A 85 8.78 -6.87 4.06
C LEU A 85 9.77 -7.58 3.14
N MET A 86 10.15 -8.81 3.48
CA MET A 86 11.07 -9.62 2.67
C MET A 86 10.51 -9.91 1.28
N LYS A 87 9.23 -10.27 1.18
CA LYS A 87 8.57 -10.59 -0.11
C LYS A 87 8.36 -9.37 -1.01
N LEU A 88 8.16 -8.18 -0.43
CA LEU A 88 8.08 -6.91 -1.16
C LEU A 88 9.46 -6.32 -1.47
N GLY A 89 10.55 -6.85 -0.86
CA GLY A 89 11.86 -6.21 -0.91
C GLY A 89 11.91 -4.86 -0.19
N ALA A 90 11.00 -4.63 0.76
CA ALA A 90 10.91 -3.39 1.52
C ALA A 90 11.76 -3.45 2.79
N HIS A 91 12.42 -2.35 3.13
CA HIS A 91 13.28 -2.20 4.30
C HIS A 91 12.53 -1.63 5.50
N SER A 92 11.31 -1.15 5.30
CA SER A 92 10.46 -0.60 6.36
C SER A 92 8.97 -0.83 6.11
N ARG A 93 8.18 -0.73 7.18
CA ARG A 93 6.71 -0.78 7.12
C ARG A 93 6.13 0.33 6.25
N LEU A 94 6.71 1.53 6.34
CA LEU A 94 6.28 2.68 5.56
C LEU A 94 6.57 2.45 4.07
N GLU A 95 7.73 1.91 3.73
CA GLU A 95 8.09 1.56 2.36
C GLU A 95 7.16 0.48 1.79
N ALA A 96 6.83 -0.56 2.57
CA ALA A 96 5.87 -1.58 2.17
C ALA A 96 4.46 -1.01 1.96
N ALA A 97 3.97 -0.16 2.87
CA ALA A 97 2.68 0.51 2.74
C ALA A 97 2.64 1.43 1.51
N THR A 98 3.69 2.23 1.31
CA THR A 98 3.80 3.15 0.15
C THR A 98 3.86 2.37 -1.16
N THR A 99 4.55 1.23 -1.17
CA THR A 99 4.62 0.29 -2.30
C THR A 99 3.23 -0.26 -2.62
N ALA A 100 2.50 -0.75 -1.62
CA ALA A 100 1.15 -1.28 -1.80
C ALA A 100 0.16 -0.24 -2.38
N VAL A 101 0.23 1.01 -1.90
CA VAL A 101 -0.61 2.11 -2.40
C VAL A 101 -0.21 2.50 -3.83
N ARG A 102 1.10 2.65 -4.10
CA ARG A 102 1.63 3.01 -5.44
C ARG A 102 1.22 2.00 -6.51
N TYR A 103 1.22 0.72 -6.16
CA TYR A 103 0.86 -0.37 -7.06
C TYR A 103 -0.64 -0.69 -7.06
N GLY A 104 -1.47 0.03 -6.30
CA GLY A 104 -2.91 -0.19 -6.24
C GLY A 104 -3.30 -1.55 -5.67
N MET A 105 -2.48 -2.11 -4.79
CA MET A 105 -2.76 -3.39 -4.11
C MET A 105 -3.82 -3.22 -3.01
N VAL A 106 -3.79 -2.07 -2.34
CA VAL A 106 -4.65 -1.72 -1.21
C VAL A 106 -5.20 -0.31 -1.41
N ASP A 107 -6.48 -0.12 -1.12
CA ASP A 107 -7.10 1.20 -1.03
C ASP A 107 -6.63 1.92 0.25
N PRO A 108 -5.95 3.08 0.15
CA PRO A 108 -5.43 3.80 1.31
C PRO A 108 -6.52 4.40 2.22
N GLN A 109 -7.74 4.59 1.72
CA GLN A 109 -8.85 5.15 2.51
C GLN A 109 -9.59 4.07 3.30
N THR A 110 -9.73 2.88 2.72
CA THR A 110 -10.52 1.79 3.32
C THR A 110 -9.68 0.66 3.90
N GLY A 111 -8.39 0.58 3.56
CA GLY A 111 -7.54 -0.56 3.89
C GLY A 111 -7.96 -1.84 3.14
N LYS A 112 -8.83 -1.74 2.13
CA LYS A 112 -9.36 -2.90 1.41
C LYS A 112 -8.34 -3.39 0.40
N TRP A 113 -8.13 -4.70 0.36
CA TRP A 113 -7.36 -5.35 -0.69
C TRP A 113 -8.10 -5.31 -2.04
N LEU A 114 -7.39 -4.92 -3.11
CA LEU A 114 -7.98 -4.61 -4.42
C LEU A 114 -7.70 -5.65 -5.50
N LEU A 115 -6.72 -6.53 -5.28
CA LEU A 115 -6.32 -7.56 -6.24
C LEU A 115 -7.02 -8.90 -5.92
N PRO A 116 -7.19 -9.80 -6.90
CA PRO A 116 -7.65 -11.16 -6.60
C PRO A 116 -6.61 -11.87 -5.71
N VAL A 117 -7.08 -12.42 -4.59
CA VAL A 117 -6.26 -13.32 -3.75
C VAL A 117 -6.26 -14.68 -4.45
N LEU A 118 -5.08 -15.24 -4.74
CA LEU A 118 -4.91 -16.54 -5.39
C LEU A 118 -4.98 -17.70 -4.38
#